data_AF-A0A7H4LWS2-F1
#
_entry.id   AF-A0A7H4LWS2-F1
#
_cell.length_a   1.000
_cell.length_b   1.000
_cell.length_c   1.000
_cell.angle_alpha   90.00
_cell.angle_beta   90.00
_cell.angle_gamma   90.00
#
_symmetry.space_group_name_H-M   'P 1'
#
loop_
_entity.id
_entity.type
_entity.pdbx_description
1 polymer ?
#
loop_
_entity_poly.entity_id
_entity_poly.type
_entity_poly.pdbx_seq_one_letter_code
_entity_poly.pdbx_strand_id
1 'polypeptide(L)'
;MKAQKPGLHPRNRHQQRYDLPALCQAHPELQGFITLNPVGEQTIDFANPLAVKALNKALLAHFYAVKHWDIPDGFLCPPVPGRADYIHHLADLLALDSGTIPANASILDIGVGANCIYPLIGVHE
;
A
#
# COMPACT_ATOMS: atom_id res chain seq x y z
N MET A 1 -2.00 14.10 27.86
CA MET A 1 -1.97 14.12 26.39
C MET A 1 -2.12 12.68 25.90
N LYS A 2 -3.16 12.35 25.13
CA LYS A 2 -3.27 11.01 24.52
C LYS A 2 -2.20 10.95 23.43
N ALA A 3 -1.31 9.96 23.50
CA ALA A 3 -0.37 9.70 22.42
C ALA A 3 -1.17 9.55 21.12
N GLN A 4 -0.93 10.44 20.17
CA GLN A 4 -1.47 10.32 18.82
C GLN A 4 -0.93 8.99 18.28
N LYS A 5 -1.80 8.07 17.86
CA LYS A 5 -1.32 6.86 17.17
C LYS A 5 -0.43 7.35 16.03
N PRO A 6 0.83 6.87 15.91
CA PRO A 6 1.67 7.31 14.82
C PRO A 6 0.95 6.94 13.52
N GLY A 7 0.50 7.97 12.80
CA GLY A 7 -0.11 7.82 11.50
C GLY A 7 0.96 7.43 10.49
N LEU A 8 0.50 7.13 9.27
CA LEU A 8 1.42 7.03 8.14
C LEU A 8 2.15 8.36 7.94
N HIS A 9 3.34 8.29 7.35
CA HIS A 9 4.19 9.41 6.98
C HIS A 9 3.38 10.51 6.25
N PRO A 10 3.63 11.81 6.47
CA PRO A 10 2.84 12.91 5.88
C PRO A 10 2.77 12.93 4.35
N ARG A 11 3.77 12.37 3.66
CA ARG A 11 3.77 12.18 2.19
C ARG A 11 2.99 10.96 1.71
N ASN A 12 2.58 10.06 2.60
CA ASN A 12 1.90 8.83 2.25
C ASN A 12 0.47 9.11 1.77
N ARG A 13 0.16 8.76 0.53
CA ARG A 13 -1.18 8.97 -0.07
C ARG A 13 -2.29 8.15 0.60
N HIS A 14 -1.96 7.13 1.40
CA HIS A 14 -2.92 6.22 2.05
C HIS A 14 -3.31 6.62 3.47
N GLN A 15 -3.08 7.88 3.86
CA GLN A 15 -3.44 8.40 5.20
C GLN A 15 -4.95 8.37 5.50
N GLN A 16 -5.77 8.40 4.45
CA GLN A 16 -7.23 8.45 4.57
C GLN A 16 -7.84 7.06 4.46
N ARG A 17 -9.12 6.96 4.83
CA ARG A 17 -9.91 5.74 4.59
C ARG A 17 -9.98 5.45 3.10
N TYR A 18 -10.05 4.16 2.75
CA TYR A 18 -10.16 3.74 1.36
C TYR A 18 -11.50 4.15 0.74
N ASP A 19 -11.43 4.73 -0.45
CA ASP A 19 -12.57 4.87 -1.35
C ASP A 19 -12.83 3.51 -2.04
N LEU A 20 -13.54 2.63 -1.33
CA LEU A 20 -13.86 1.28 -1.85
C LEU A 20 -14.60 1.31 -3.20
N PRO A 21 -15.56 2.23 -3.45
CA PRO A 21 -16.12 2.40 -4.78
C PRO A 21 -15.08 2.66 -5.88
N ALA A 22 -14.14 3.59 -5.68
CA ALA A 22 -13.08 3.86 -6.65
C ALA A 22 -12.12 2.66 -6.82
N LEU A 23 -11.84 1.94 -5.74
CA LEU A 23 -11.02 0.72 -5.79
C LEU A 23 -11.71 -0.42 -6.54
N CYS A 24 -13.03 -0.59 -6.38
CA CYS A 24 -13.81 -1.56 -7.15
C CYS A 24 -13.86 -1.21 -8.65
N GLN A 25 -13.83 0.07 -9.02
CA GLN A 25 -13.68 0.45 -10.43
C GLN A 25 -12.32 0.05 -10.99
N ALA A 26 -11.24 0.19 -10.20
CA ALA A 26 -9.90 -0.21 -10.60
C ALA A 26 -9.71 -1.75 -10.63
N HIS A 27 -10.39 -2.47 -9.73
CA HIS A 27 -10.34 -3.92 -9.63
C HIS A 27 -11.71 -4.50 -9.20
N PRO A 28 -12.58 -4.86 -10.17
CA PRO A 28 -13.96 -5.29 -9.90
C PRO A 28 -14.11 -6.50 -8.97
N GLU A 29 -13.14 -7.41 -8.94
CA GLU A 29 -13.17 -8.59 -8.05
C GLU A 29 -13.21 -8.22 -6.56
N LEU A 30 -12.72 -7.03 -6.18
CA LEU A 30 -12.79 -6.53 -4.81
C LEU A 30 -14.24 -6.45 -4.29
N GLN A 31 -15.21 -6.21 -5.19
CA GLN A 31 -16.63 -6.08 -4.83
C GLN A 31 -17.15 -7.33 -4.10
N GLY A 32 -16.66 -8.52 -4.45
CA GLY A 32 -17.05 -9.78 -3.83
C GLY A 32 -16.55 -9.95 -2.39
N PHE A 33 -15.63 -9.11 -1.95
CA PHE A 33 -15.05 -9.14 -0.60
C PHE A 33 -15.51 -7.99 0.29
N ILE A 34 -16.32 -7.06 -0.22
CA ILE A 34 -16.88 -5.98 0.59
C ILE A 34 -17.93 -6.52 1.56
N THR A 35 -17.77 -6.15 2.81
CA THR A 35 -18.70 -6.42 3.91
C THR A 35 -18.95 -5.14 4.71
N LEU A 36 -19.76 -5.21 5.75
CA LEU A 36 -19.99 -4.11 6.68
C LEU A 36 -19.27 -4.37 8.01
N ASN A 37 -18.68 -3.32 8.58
CA ASN A 37 -18.19 -3.34 9.94
C ASN A 37 -19.36 -3.27 10.96
N PRO A 38 -19.13 -3.43 12.27
CA PRO A 38 -20.20 -3.40 13.27
C PRO A 38 -21.00 -2.09 13.35
N VAL A 39 -20.47 -1.00 12.80
CA VAL A 39 -21.15 0.32 12.75
C VAL A 39 -21.80 0.59 11.39
N GLY A 40 -21.84 -0.39 10.49
CA GLY A 40 -22.53 -0.33 9.21
C GLY A 40 -21.74 0.32 8.06
N GLU A 41 -20.44 0.56 8.23
CA GLU A 41 -19.59 1.11 7.17
C GLU A 41 -18.96 -0.01 6.32
N GLN A 42 -18.78 0.25 5.02
CA GLN A 42 -18.13 -0.69 4.12
C GLN A 42 -16.68 -0.95 4.53
N THR A 43 -16.29 -2.22 4.51
CA THR A 43 -14.96 -2.72 4.84
C THR A 43 -14.70 -4.03 4.09
N ILE A 44 -13.53 -4.62 4.29
CA ILE A 44 -13.28 -6.04 4.01
C ILE A 44 -13.02 -6.80 5.31
N ASP A 45 -13.05 -8.13 5.24
CA ASP A 45 -12.49 -8.98 6.29
C ASP A 45 -10.97 -9.06 6.15
N PHE A 46 -10.24 -8.40 7.05
CA PHE A 46 -8.77 -8.40 7.06
C PHE A 46 -8.16 -9.72 7.56
N ALA A 47 -8.95 -10.65 8.10
CA ALA A 47 -8.51 -12.01 8.39
C ALA A 47 -8.59 -12.93 7.17
N ASN A 48 -9.33 -12.53 6.13
CA ASN A 48 -9.42 -13.28 4.88
C ASN A 48 -8.26 -12.92 3.93
N PRO A 49 -7.31 -13.84 3.67
CA PRO A 49 -6.15 -13.55 2.83
C PRO A 49 -6.51 -13.19 1.39
N LEU A 50 -7.62 -13.73 0.85
CA LEU A 50 -8.09 -13.42 -0.50
C LEU A 50 -8.65 -12.00 -0.58
N ALA A 51 -9.40 -11.56 0.44
CA ALA A 51 -9.91 -10.20 0.55
C ALA A 51 -8.76 -9.18 0.64
N VAL A 52 -7.75 -9.49 1.48
CA VAL A 52 -6.55 -8.65 1.62
C VAL A 52 -5.77 -8.59 0.30
N LYS A 53 -5.64 -9.71 -0.42
CA LYS A 53 -4.99 -9.74 -1.74
C LYS A 53 -5.75 -8.91 -2.77
N ALA A 54 -7.09 -9.02 -2.83
CA ALA A 54 -7.92 -8.23 -3.72
C ALA A 54 -7.83 -6.72 -3.42
N LEU A 55 -7.82 -6.34 -2.14
CA LEU A 55 -7.65 -4.94 -1.73
C LEU A 55 -6.29 -4.39 -2.18
N ASN A 56 -5.20 -5.13 -1.95
CA ASN A 56 -3.87 -4.66 -2.35
C ASN A 56 -3.70 -4.63 -3.89
N LYS A 57 -4.31 -5.57 -4.64
CA LYS A 57 -4.43 -5.47 -6.11
C LYS A 57 -5.13 -4.18 -6.54
N ALA A 58 -6.26 -3.85 -5.89
CA ALA A 58 -6.99 -2.63 -6.19
C ALA A 58 -6.19 -1.35 -5.89
N LEU A 59 -5.50 -1.32 -4.75
CA LEU A 59 -4.63 -0.20 -4.36
C LEU A 59 -3.49 0.00 -5.38
N LEU A 60 -2.83 -1.08 -5.78
CA LEU A 60 -1.78 -1.07 -6.80
C LEU A 60 -2.28 -0.60 -8.16
N ALA A 61 -3.44 -1.09 -8.60
CA ALA A 61 -4.04 -0.66 -9.86
C ALA A 61 -4.44 0.82 -9.83
N HIS A 62 -5.07 1.29 -8.75
CA HIS A 62 -5.63 2.62 -8.63
C HIS A 62 -4.55 3.70 -8.42
N PHE A 63 -3.62 3.48 -7.48
CA PHE A 63 -2.66 4.51 -7.08
C PHE A 63 -1.29 4.41 -7.75
N TYR A 64 -0.95 3.24 -8.28
CA TYR A 64 0.39 2.91 -8.77
C TYR A 64 0.38 2.38 -10.21
N ALA A 65 -0.74 2.47 -10.92
CA ALA A 65 -0.90 1.99 -12.30
C ALA A 65 -0.48 0.51 -12.53
N VAL A 66 -0.35 -0.31 -11.48
CA VAL A 66 0.05 -1.73 -11.59
C VAL A 66 -1.20 -2.60 -11.67
N LYS A 67 -1.68 -2.83 -12.90
CA LYS A 67 -2.99 -3.48 -13.16
C LYS A 67 -3.00 -5.00 -13.03
N HIS A 68 -1.88 -5.66 -13.32
CA HIS A 68 -1.79 -7.12 -13.42
C HIS A 68 -0.90 -7.73 -12.34
N TRP A 69 -0.85 -7.07 -11.18
CA TRP A 69 -0.08 -7.58 -10.05
C TRP A 69 -0.72 -8.87 -9.51
N ASP A 70 0.10 -9.89 -9.30
CA ASP A 70 -0.31 -11.11 -8.63
C ASP A 70 0.87 -11.75 -7.89
N ILE A 71 0.56 -12.65 -6.98
CA ILE A 71 1.53 -13.47 -6.24
C ILE A 71 1.06 -14.92 -6.18
N PRO A 72 1.99 -15.90 -6.21
CA PRO A 72 1.63 -17.30 -6.05
C PRO A 72 1.03 -17.58 -4.66
N ASP A 73 0.27 -18.66 -4.57
CA ASP A 73 -0.32 -19.10 -3.30
C ASP A 73 0.76 -19.40 -2.25
N GLY A 74 0.46 -19.12 -0.99
CA GLY A 74 1.39 -19.30 0.13
C GLY A 74 2.44 -18.19 0.28
N PHE A 75 2.56 -17.26 -0.67
CA PHE A 75 3.43 -16.09 -0.52
C PHE A 75 2.74 -14.93 0.21
N LEU A 76 3.56 -14.10 0.86
CA LEU A 76 3.08 -12.95 1.61
C LEU A 76 2.48 -11.88 0.69
N CYS A 77 1.20 -11.56 0.91
CA CYS A 77 0.56 -10.36 0.37
C CYS A 77 1.04 -9.14 1.16
N PRO A 78 1.75 -8.17 0.54
CA PRO A 78 2.24 -7.01 1.25
C PRO A 78 1.11 -6.00 1.50
N PRO A 79 1.03 -5.38 2.69
CA PRO A 79 0.13 -4.25 2.91
C PRO A 79 0.69 -2.98 2.24
N VAL A 80 0.14 -2.61 1.09
CA VAL A 80 0.61 -1.49 0.24
C VAL A 80 0.85 -0.20 1.02
N PRO A 81 -0.07 0.29 1.89
CA PRO A 81 0.14 1.55 2.62
C PRO A 81 1.39 1.55 3.50
N GLY A 82 1.64 0.44 4.20
CA GLY A 82 2.82 0.32 5.07
C GLY A 82 4.13 0.18 4.29
N ARG A 83 4.07 -0.28 3.03
CA ARG A 83 5.25 -0.35 2.15
C ARG A 83 5.57 1.03 1.56
N ALA A 84 4.56 1.79 1.15
CA ALA A 84 4.73 3.20 0.77
C ALA A 84 5.26 4.05 1.93
N ASP A 85 4.81 3.75 3.15
CA ASP A 85 5.27 4.43 4.37
C ASP A 85 6.78 4.33 4.55
N TYR A 86 7.31 3.11 4.38
CA TYR A 86 8.74 2.87 4.50
C TYR A 86 9.53 3.60 3.41
N ILE A 87 9.03 3.67 2.18
CA ILE A 87 9.69 4.42 1.09
C ILE A 87 9.83 5.90 1.47
N HIS A 88 8.80 6.52 2.05
CA HIS A 88 8.91 7.91 2.46
C HIS A 88 9.88 8.12 3.63
N HIS A 89 9.92 7.21 4.60
CA HIS A 89 10.92 7.26 5.66
C HIS A 89 12.36 7.06 5.12
N LEU A 90 12.54 6.20 4.11
CA LEU A 90 13.82 6.04 3.42
C LEU A 90 14.24 7.33 2.70
N ALA A 91 13.29 8.01 2.06
CA ALA A 91 13.55 9.30 1.41
C ALA A 91 13.99 10.39 2.40
N ASP A 92 13.40 10.43 3.61
CA ASP A 92 13.86 11.33 4.68
C ASP A 92 15.26 10.97 5.17
N LEU A 93 15.55 9.67 5.32
CA LEU A 93 16.88 9.19 5.72
C LEU A 93 17.95 9.65 4.72
N LEU A 94 17.66 9.54 3.42
CA LEU A 94 18.56 9.99 2.35
C LEU A 94 18.75 11.52 2.33
N ALA A 95 17.80 12.27 2.89
CA ALA A 95 17.87 13.72 2.98
C ALA A 95 18.64 14.22 4.23
N LEU A 96 19.03 13.36 5.17
CA LEU A 96 19.66 13.78 6.43
C LEU A 96 20.95 14.58 6.21
N ASP A 97 21.76 14.19 5.23
CA ASP A 97 23.07 14.82 5.00
C ASP A 97 22.97 16.14 4.22
N SER A 98 22.04 16.21 3.25
CA SER A 98 21.91 17.34 2.32
C SER A 98 20.77 18.30 2.67
N GLY A 99 19.89 17.91 3.59
CA GLY A 99 18.61 18.59 3.87
C GLY A 99 17.58 18.49 2.73
N THR A 100 17.90 17.76 1.64
CA THR A 100 17.07 17.70 0.43
C THR A 100 16.91 16.25 -0.02
N ILE A 101 15.68 15.84 -0.31
CA ILE A 101 15.39 14.50 -0.83
C ILE A 101 15.99 14.38 -2.23
N PRO A 102 16.79 13.34 -2.51
CA PRO A 102 17.37 13.16 -3.82
C PRO A 102 16.27 12.87 -4.86
N ALA A 103 16.37 13.50 -6.03
CA ALA A 103 15.43 13.28 -7.14
C ALA A 103 15.54 11.86 -7.73
N ASN A 104 16.70 11.22 -7.58
CA ASN A 104 16.95 9.84 -8.00
C ASN A 104 17.81 9.14 -6.94
N ALA A 105 17.53 7.86 -6.68
CA ALA A 105 18.34 7.03 -5.81
C ALA A 105 18.48 5.62 -6.40
N SER A 106 19.63 4.99 -6.18
CA SER A 106 19.84 3.56 -6.47
C SER A 106 19.62 2.77 -5.19
N ILE A 107 18.65 1.86 -5.21
CA ILE A 107 18.24 1.07 -4.04
C ILE A 107 18.49 -0.42 -4.30
N LEU A 108 19.00 -1.13 -3.31
CA LEU A 108 19.08 -2.59 -3.30
C LEU A 108 18.02 -3.14 -2.34
N ASP A 109 17.06 -3.90 -2.89
CA ASP A 109 16.02 -4.58 -2.10
C ASP A 109 16.41 -6.05 -1.86
N ILE A 110 16.82 -6.37 -0.63
CA ILE A 110 17.27 -7.71 -0.24
C ILE A 110 16.07 -8.50 0.28
N GLY A 111 15.73 -9.59 -0.42
CA GLY A 111 14.58 -10.41 -0.04
C GLY A 111 13.24 -9.83 -0.51
N VAL A 112 13.23 -9.27 -1.72
CA VAL A 112 12.08 -8.63 -2.41
C VAL A 112 10.79 -9.46 -2.46
N GLY A 113 10.89 -10.78 -2.27
CA GLY A 113 9.77 -11.71 -2.27
C GLY A 113 9.07 -11.82 -3.62
N ALA A 114 7.99 -12.61 -3.69
CA ALA A 114 7.21 -12.79 -4.93
C ALA A 114 6.40 -11.54 -5.32
N ASN A 115 6.24 -10.58 -4.40
CA ASN A 115 5.40 -9.40 -4.61
C ASN A 115 6.12 -8.21 -5.26
N CYS A 116 7.45 -8.12 -5.16
CA CYS A 116 8.24 -7.00 -5.71
C CYS A 116 7.71 -5.61 -5.33
N ILE A 117 7.25 -5.45 -4.09
CA ILE A 117 6.40 -4.31 -3.74
C ILE A 117 7.14 -2.96 -3.73
N TYR A 118 8.39 -2.91 -3.27
CA TYR A 118 9.11 -1.64 -3.15
C TYR A 118 9.47 -1.03 -4.51
N PRO A 119 10.00 -1.78 -5.50
CA PRO A 119 10.20 -1.23 -6.84
C PRO A 119 8.89 -0.76 -7.51
N LEU A 120 7.80 -1.52 -7.34
CA LEU A 120 6.50 -1.20 -7.95
C LEU A 120 5.88 0.10 -7.41
N ILE A 121 5.96 0.31 -6.10
CA ILE A 121 5.49 1.54 -5.45
C ILE A 121 6.48 2.68 -5.70
N GLY A 122 7.78 2.43 -5.50
CA GLY A 122 8.82 3.46 -5.46
C GLY A 122 9.01 4.21 -6.78
N VAL A 123 8.69 3.62 -7.92
CA VAL A 123 8.74 4.33 -9.23
C VAL A 123 7.63 5.39 -9.38
N HIS A 124 6.65 5.41 -8.48
CA HIS A 124 5.50 6.33 -8.49
C HIS A 124 5.47 7.30 -7.30
N GLU A 125 6.49 7.26 -6.44
CA GLU A 125 6.70 8.20 -5.32
C GLU A 125 7.87 9.13 -5.65
#